data_AF-A0A3D1CIG5-F1
#
_entry.id   AF-A0A3D1CIG5-F1
#
_cell.length_a   1.000
_cell.length_b   1.000
_cell.length_c   1.000
_cell.angle_alpha   90.00
_cell.angle_beta   90.00
_cell.angle_gamma   90.00
#
_symmetry.space_group_name_H-M   'P 1'
#
loop_
_entity.id
_entity.type
_entity.pdbx_description
1 polymer ?
#
loop_
_entity_poly.entity_id
_entity_poly.type
_entity_poly.pdbx_seq_one_letter_code
_entity_poly.pdbx_strand_id
1 'polypeptide(L)' 'MQAQSNQQLFLQAQKHIPGGVNSPVRAFKGVGGDPVFFSSAKGAWLTDVEGKNYIDYIGSWGPM' A
#
# COMPACT_ATOMS: atom_id res chain seq x y z
N MET A 1 1.89 -16.96 -12.77
CA MET A 1 1.28 -16.79 -11.43
C MET A 1 0.49 -15.50 -11.47
N GLN A 2 -0.79 -15.51 -11.09
CA GLN A 2 -1.56 -14.27 -10.98
C GLN A 2 -0.92 -13.40 -9.89
N ALA A 3 -0.70 -12.11 -10.18
CA ALA A 3 -0.27 -11.16 -9.15
C ALA A 3 -1.36 -11.09 -8.07
N GLN A 4 -0.97 -11.12 -6.80
CA GLN A 4 -1.92 -11.01 -5.68
C GLN A 4 -2.50 -9.59 -5.63
N SER A 5 -3.80 -9.48 -5.41
CA SER A 5 -4.46 -8.17 -5.28
C SER A 5 -4.04 -7.45 -4.00
N ASN A 6 -4.21 -6.12 -3.98
CA ASN A 6 -3.99 -5.29 -2.79
C ASN A 6 -4.76 -5.83 -1.57
N GLN A 7 -6.02 -6.19 -1.79
CA GLN A 7 -6.90 -6.78 -0.76
C GLN A 7 -6.38 -8.14 -0.28
N GLN A 8 -5.92 -9.02 -1.17
CA GLN A 8 -5.36 -10.32 -0.79
C GLN A 8 -4.11 -10.18 0.06
N LEU A 9 -3.21 -9.27 -0.31
CA LEU A 9 -2.00 -9.00 0.47
C LEU A 9 -2.34 -8.41 1.84
N PHE A 10 -3.32 -7.49 1.91
CA PHE A 10 -3.75 -6.93 3.19
C PHE A 10 -4.35 -8.00 4.12
N LEU A 11 -5.19 -8.90 3.59
CA LEU A 11 -5.74 -10.03 4.34
C LEU A 11 -4.66 -11.00 4.83
N GLN A 12 -3.59 -11.22 4.06
CA GLN A 12 -2.45 -12.02 4.53
C GLN A 12 -1.64 -11.29 5.60
N ALA A 13 -1.37 -9.99 5.41
CA ALA A 13 -0.63 -9.19 6.37
C ALA A 13 -1.32 -9.14 7.75
N GLN A 14 -2.65 -9.04 7.77
CA GLN A 14 -3.44 -9.03 9.01
C GLN A 14 -3.29 -10.32 9.85
N LYS A 15 -2.88 -11.45 9.26
CA LYS A 15 -2.62 -12.70 9.99
C LYS A 15 -1.32 -12.65 10.80
N HIS A 16 -0.42 -11.73 10.49
CA HIS A 16 0.94 -11.71 11.01
C HIS A 16 1.36 -10.37 11.64
N ILE A 17 0.74 -9.26 11.22
CA ILE A 17 1.07 -7.91 11.67
C ILE A 17 -0.20 -7.27 12.24
N PRO A 18 -0.18 -6.69 13.46
CA PRO A 18 -1.34 -6.02 14.02
C PRO A 18 -1.91 -4.94 13.08
N GLY A 19 -3.19 -5.08 12.71
CA GLY A 19 -3.82 -4.17 11.75
C GLY A 19 -3.29 -4.28 10.32
N GLY A 20 -2.49 -5.31 10.00
CA GLY A 20 -1.92 -5.55 8.68
C GLY A 20 -0.82 -4.58 8.27
N VAL A 21 -0.31 -3.73 9.18
CA VAL A 21 0.64 -2.66 8.84
C VAL A 21 1.70 -2.41 9.92
N ASN A 22 2.89 -1.97 9.50
CA ASN A 22 3.99 -1.61 10.40
C ASN A 22 3.92 -0.15 10.92
N SER A 23 2.93 0.64 10.50
CA SER A 23 2.66 1.97 11.04
C SER A 23 1.15 2.28 10.89
N PRO A 24 0.45 2.76 11.95
CA PRO A 24 -1.01 2.85 11.96
C PRO A 24 -1.65 3.63 10.79
N VAL A 25 -0.99 4.71 10.34
CA VAL A 25 -1.51 5.55 9.25
C VAL A 25 -1.71 4.77 7.94
N ARG A 26 -0.91 3.70 7.74
CA ARG A 26 -0.97 2.87 6.53
C ARG A 26 -2.21 1.98 6.48
N ALA A 27 -2.95 1.82 7.59
CA ALA A 27 -4.16 0.99 7.63
C ALA A 27 -5.42 1.69 7.08
N PHE A 28 -5.31 2.93 6.61
CA PHE A 28 -6.40 3.70 5.99
C PHE A 28 -7.66 3.90 6.86
N LYS A 29 -7.59 3.64 8.17
CA LYS A 29 -8.75 3.73 9.08
C LYS A 29 -9.46 5.09 9.08
N GLY A 30 -8.75 6.18 8.80
CA GLY A 30 -9.32 7.53 8.75
C GLY A 30 -10.04 7.90 7.45
N VAL A 31 -9.83 7.14 6.38
CA VAL A 31 -10.39 7.41 5.03
C VAL A 31 -11.26 6.28 4.49
N GLY A 32 -11.21 5.10 5.11
CA GLY A 32 -11.92 3.91 4.66
C GLY A 32 -11.23 3.21 3.47
N GLY A 33 -11.75 2.04 3.12
CA GLY A 33 -11.18 1.18 2.08
C GLY A 33 -9.96 0.37 2.55
N ASP A 34 -9.43 -0.44 1.62
CA ASP A 34 -8.24 -1.25 1.87
C ASP A 34 -6.95 -0.48 1.50
N PRO A 35 -5.85 -0.66 2.25
CA PRO A 35 -4.56 -0.09 1.90
C PRO A 35 -4.02 -0.57 0.56
N VAL A 36 -3.29 0.31 -0.13
CA VAL A 36 -2.59 -0.01 -1.38
C VAL A 36 -1.19 -0.56 -1.07
N PHE A 37 -0.83 -1.67 -1.70
CA PHE A 37 0.50 -2.26 -1.65
C PHE A 37 1.30 -1.80 -2.85
N PHE A 38 2.35 -1.01 -2.61
CA PHE A 38 3.22 -0.50 -3.67
C PHE A 38 4.35 -1.47 -4.00
N SER A 39 4.56 -1.71 -5.30
CA SER A 39 5.61 -2.60 -5.82
C SER A 39 6.86 -1.83 -6.25
N SER A 40 6.71 -0.59 -6.71
CA SER A 40 7.82 0.28 -7.09
C SER A 40 7.47 1.77 -7.00
N ALA A 41 8.52 2.60 -6.92
CA ALA A 41 8.45 4.05 -6.90
C ALA A 41 9.53 4.63 -7.85
N LYS A 42 9.19 5.67 -8.62
CA LYS A 42 10.16 6.39 -9.47
C LYS A 42 9.73 7.84 -9.71
N GLY A 43 10.54 8.78 -9.22
CA GLY A 43 10.22 10.21 -9.32
C GLY A 43 8.91 10.51 -8.59
N ALA A 44 7.96 11.16 -9.26
CA ALA A 44 6.65 11.47 -8.70
C ALA A 44 5.61 10.34 -8.85
N TRP A 45 6.02 9.11 -9.20
CA TRP A 45 5.11 8.00 -9.50
C TRP A 45 5.28 6.81 -8.57
N LEU A 46 4.16 6.25 -8.13
CA LEU A 46 4.07 4.96 -7.46
C LEU A 46 3.29 3.97 -8.34
N THR A 47 3.75 2.72 -8.36
CA THR A 47 3.04 1.61 -9.01
C THR A 47 2.64 0.59 -7.95
N ASP A 48 1.37 0.23 -7.89
CA ASP A 48 0.89 -0.82 -6.97
C ASP A 48 1.16 -2.25 -7.49
N VAL A 49 0.82 -3.25 -6.70
CA VAL A 49 0.97 -4.67 -7.07
C VAL A 49 0.02 -5.14 -8.17
N GLU A 50 -1.04 -4.37 -8.46
CA GLU A 50 -2.00 -4.62 -9.53
C GLU A 50 -1.62 -3.89 -10.83
N GLY A 51 -0.53 -3.11 -10.82
CA GLY A 51 -0.01 -2.38 -11.98
C GLY A 51 -0.64 -1.00 -12.18
N LYS A 52 -1.41 -0.50 -11.22
CA LYS A 52 -1.98 0.86 -11.30
C LYS A 52 -0.95 1.89 -10.86
N ASN A 53 -0.87 2.99 -11.61
CA ASN A 53 0.04 4.10 -11.35
C ASN A 53 -0.68 5.26 -10.65
N TYR A 54 0.03 5.90 -9.72
CA TYR A 54 -0.44 7.02 -8.92
C TYR A 54 0.60 8.14 -8.95
N ILE A 55 0.14 9.39 -9.00
CA ILE A 55 1.00 10.54 -8.72
C ILE A 55 1.18 10.61 -7.19
N ASP A 56 2.42 10.57 -6.72
CA ASP A 56 2.74 10.53 -5.30
C ASP A 56 2.83 11.92 -4.68
N TYR A 57 1.81 12.25 -3.88
CA TYR A 57 1.79 13.43 -3.02
C TYR A 57 2.09 13.11 -1.56
N ILE A 58 2.19 11.83 -1.19
CA ILE A 58 2.56 11.42 0.17
C ILE A 58 4.07 11.53 0.33
N GLY A 59 4.84 11.21 -0.71
CA GLY A 59 6.29 11.36 -0.74
C GLY A 59 6.97 10.60 0.40
N SER A 60 6.45 9.42 0.74
CA SER A 60 6.91 8.62 1.89
C SER A 60 6.98 9.42 3.20
N TRP A 61 6.05 10.38 3.37
CA TRP A 61 5.95 11.26 4.54
C TRP A 61 7.17 12.18 4.73
N GLY A 62 7.93 12.42 3.66
CA GLY A 62 9.11 13.29 3.64
C GLY A 62 10.19 12.75 2.70
N PRO A 63 11.08 11.85 3.16
CA PRO A 63 12.12 11.28 2.31
C PRO A 63 11.57 10.19 1.38
N MET A 64 12.00 10.22 0.12
CA MET A 64 11.80 9.17 -0.88
C MET A 64 13.14 8.70 -1.45
#